data_AF-A0A377M9P3-F1
#
_entry.id   AF-A0A377M9P3-F1
#
_cell.length_a   1.000
_cell.length_b   1.000
_cell.length_c   1.000
_cell.angle_alpha   90.00
_cell.angle_beta   90.00
_cell.angle_gamma   90.00
#
_symmetry.space_group_name_H-M   'P 1'
#
loop_
_entity.id
_entity.type
_entity.pdbx_description
1 polymer ?
#
loop_
_entity_poly.entity_id
_entity_poly.type
_entity_poly.pdbx_seq_one_letter_code
_entity_poly.pdbx_strand_id
1 'polypeptide(L)' 'MATPHINAEMGDFADVVLMPGDPLRAKHIAETFLEDVREVNNVRGMLGFTRNVQRPQNLRDGPRYG' A
#
# COMPACT_ATOMS: atom_id res chain seq x y z
N MET A 1 0.29 11.40 8.18
CA MET A 1 -1.00 11.89 8.69
C MET A 1 -2.08 11.13 7.95
N ALA A 2 -2.97 10.46 8.66
CA ALA A 2 -4.09 9.74 8.07
C ALA A 2 -5.04 10.73 7.36
N THR A 3 -5.72 10.25 6.32
CA THR A 3 -6.78 10.99 5.63
C THR A 3 -8.15 10.50 6.13
N PRO A 4 -9.27 11.19 5.80
CA PRO A 4 -10.61 10.76 6.21
C PRO A 4 -11.02 9.35 5.74
N HIS A 5 -10.33 8.79 4.74
CA HIS A 5 -10.69 7.52 4.09
C HIS A 5 -9.56 6.49 4.14
N ILE A 6 -8.36 6.88 4.57
CA ILE A 6 -7.17 6.04 4.55
C ILE A 6 -6.39 6.28 5.85
N ASN A 7 -6.33 5.30 6.75
CA ASN A 7 -5.63 5.37 8.03
C ASN A 7 -4.16 4.91 8.01
N ALA A 8 -3.58 4.78 6.82
CA ALA A 8 -2.16 4.48 6.64
C ALA A 8 -1.25 5.65 7.02
N GLU A 9 -0.02 5.34 7.43
CA GLU A 9 1.03 6.32 7.70
C GLU A 9 1.77 6.72 6.42
N MET A 10 2.51 7.84 6.50
CA MET A 10 3.34 8.28 5.38
C MET A 10 4.50 7.29 5.20
N GLY A 11 4.60 6.70 4.01
CA GLY A 11 5.60 5.67 3.70
C GLY A 11 5.06 4.23 3.76
N ASP A 12 3.81 4.03 4.18
CA ASP A 12 3.17 2.71 4.16
C ASP A 12 2.90 2.20 2.74
N PHE A 13 2.52 3.10 1.83
CA PHE A 13 2.35 2.77 0.43
C PHE A 13 3.67 2.81 -0.33
N ALA A 14 3.90 1.80 -1.18
CA ALA A 14 4.96 1.81 -2.17
C ALA A 14 4.66 2.83 -3.28
N ASP A 15 5.66 3.12 -4.12
CA ASP A 15 5.49 4.04 -5.25
C ASP A 15 4.54 3.48 -6.34
N VAL A 16 4.43 2.15 -6.40
CA VAL A 16 3.53 1.44 -7.32
C VAL A 16 2.46 0.75 -6.51
N VAL A 17 1.19 1.02 -6.83
CA VAL A 17 0.02 0.50 -6.13
C VAL A 17 -0.93 -0.16 -7.13
N LEU A 18 -1.41 -1.36 -6.81
CA LEU A 18 -2.51 -2.02 -7.52
C LEU A 18 -3.83 -1.68 -6.82
N MET A 19 -4.83 -1.21 -7.58
CA MET A 19 -6.11 -0.73 -7.04
C MET A 19 -7.30 -1.56 -7.53
N PRO A 20 -7.51 -2.79 -7.04
CA PRO A 20 -8.72 -3.55 -7.32
C PRO A 20 -9.93 -2.86 -6.65
N GLY A 21 -11.09 -2.88 -7.33
CA GLY A 21 -12.32 -2.29 -6.77
C GLY A 21 -12.97 -3.10 -5.65
N ASP A 22 -12.63 -4.39 -5.52
CA ASP A 22 -13.11 -5.27 -4.46
C ASP A 22 -12.04 -5.42 -3.36
N PRO A 23 -12.34 -5.04 -2.10
CA PRO A 23 -11.42 -5.20 -0.98
C PRO A 23 -10.98 -6.65 -0.74
N LEU A 24 -11.84 -7.64 -0.99
CA LEU A 24 -11.49 -9.05 -0.84
C LEU A 24 -10.53 -9.50 -1.93
N ARG A 25 -10.62 -8.90 -3.13
CA ARG A 25 -9.63 -9.10 -4.19
C ARG A 25 -8.29 -8.48 -3.81
N ALA A 26 -8.27 -7.31 -3.16
CA ALA A 26 -7.03 -6.73 -2.63
C ALA A 26 -6.36 -7.68 -1.64
N LYS A 27 -7.14 -8.23 -0.71
CA LYS A 27 -6.67 -9.22 0.27
C LYS A 27 -6.12 -10.47 -0.40
N HIS A 28 -6.87 -11.06 -1.33
CA HIS A 28 -6.43 -12.27 -2.05
C HIS A 28 -5.12 -12.03 -2.83
N ILE A 29 -4.99 -10.90 -3.51
CA ILE A 29 -3.75 -10.54 -4.22
C ILE A 29 -2.59 -10.41 -3.23
N ALA A 30 -2.81 -9.74 -2.11
CA ALA A 30 -1.76 -9.56 -1.10
C ALA A 30 -1.30 -10.91 -0.54
N GLU A 31 -2.22 -11.77 -0.10
CA GLU A 31 -1.90 -13.08 0.48
C GLU A 31 -1.27 -14.07 -0.53
N THR A 32 -1.56 -13.92 -1.83
CA THR A 32 -1.10 -14.86 -2.86
C THR A 32 0.24 -14.45 -3.48
N PHE A 33 0.47 -13.15 -3.68
CA PHE A 33 1.58 -12.65 -4.50
C PHE A 33 2.60 -11.80 -3.76
N LEU A 34 2.31 -11.36 -2.53
CA LEU A 34 3.23 -10.56 -1.73
C LEU A 34 3.75 -11.38 -0.56
N GLU A 35 5.03 -11.21 -0.27
CA GLU A 35 5.67 -11.72 0.95
C GLU A 35 5.63 -10.63 2.05
N ASP A 36 5.69 -11.04 3.31
CA ASP A 36 5.70 -10.17 4.50
C ASP A 36 4.63 -9.05 4.47
N VAL A 37 3.39 -9.44 4.18
CA VAL A 37 2.26 -8.51 4.02
C VAL A 37 1.86 -7.85 5.33
N ARG A 38 1.58 -6.56 5.28
CA ARG A 38 0.94 -5.79 6.36
C ARG A 38 -0.30 -5.05 5.85
N GLU A 39 -1.40 -5.16 6.58
CA GLU A 39 -2.58 -4.32 6.37
C GLU A 39 -2.29 -2.90 6.86
N VAL A 40 -2.51 -1.92 5.99
CA VAL A 40 -2.25 -0.49 6.27
C VAL A 40 -3.51 0.36 6.20
N ASN A 41 -4.60 -0.18 5.64
CA ASN A 41 -5.89 0.49 5.64
C ASN A 41 -7.06 -0.48 5.79
N ASN A 42 -8.06 -0.06 6.57
CA ASN A 42 -9.35 -0.75 6.67
C ASN A 42 -10.55 0.19 6.88
N VAL A 43 -10.33 1.50 6.76
CA VAL A 43 -11.41 2.50 6.89
C VAL A 43 -12.51 2.19 5.88
N ARG A 44 -13.77 2.15 6.34
CA ARG A 44 -14.97 1.85 5.53
C ARG A 44 -14.96 0.49 4.84
N GLY A 45 -14.16 -0.47 5.34
CA GLY A 45 -14.01 -1.79 4.72
C GLY A 45 -13.13 -1.78 3.46
N MET A 46 -12.44 -0.67 3.19
CA MET A 46 -11.53 -0.54 2.05
C MET A 46 -10.14 -1.05 2.42
N LEU A 47 -9.90 -2.34 2.18
CA LEU A 47 -8.67 -3.00 2.59
C LEU A 47 -7.47 -2.54 1.74
N GLY A 48 -6.40 -2.14 2.41
CA GLY A 48 -5.12 -1.77 1.80
C GLY A 48 -3.98 -2.56 2.41
N PHE A 49 -3.10 -3.08 1.57
CA PHE A 49 -1.97 -3.92 1.98
C PHE A 49 -0.67 -3.41 1.36
N THR A 50 0.42 -3.61 2.09
CA THR A 50 1.78 -3.34 1.61
C THR A 50 2.69 -4.50 1.97
N ARG A 51 3.78 -4.67 1.23
CA ARG A 51 4.87 -5.58 1.60
C ARG A 51 5.79 -4.86 2.60
N ASN A 52 6.19 -5.54 3.67
CA ASN A 52 7.25 -5.06 4.57
C ASN A 52 8.61 -5.19 3.87
N VAL A 53 8.95 -4.25 3.00
CA VAL A 53 10.34 -4.07 2.60
C VAL A 53 10.74 -2.64 2.86
N GLN A 54 11.75 -2.49 3.72
CA GLN A 54 12.47 -1.25 3.95
C GLN A 54 12.88 -0.72 2.57
N ARG A 55 12.15 0.27 2.06
CA ARG A 55 12.47 0.90 0.78
C ARG A 55 13.92 1.38 0.89
N PRO A 56 14.83 0.93 0.00
CA PRO A 56 16.20 1.42 0.08
C PRO A 56 16.17 2.93 -0.19
N GLN A 57 16.80 3.71 0.69
CA GLN A 57 16.65 5.17 0.74
C GLN A 57 17.06 5.88 -0.55
N ASN A 58 17.77 5.20 -1.44
CA ASN A 58 18.25 5.65 -2.74
C ASN A 58 17.17 5.67 -3.85
N LEU A 59 15.96 5.16 -3.63
CA LEU A 59 14.85 5.26 -4.60
C LEU A 59 13.88 6.43 -4.32
N ARG A 60 14.23 7.33 -3.39
CA ARG A 60 13.39 8.51 -3.08
C ARG A 60 13.34 9.53 -4.21
N ASP A 61 14.31 9.50 -5.12
CA ASP A 61 14.43 10.38 -6.26
C ASP A 61 13.94 9.68 -7.54
N GLY A 62 12.69 9.25 -7.56
CA GLY A 62 12.03 8.87 -8.82
C GLY A 62 11.96 10.07 -9.79
N PRO A 63 11.84 9.84 -11.11
CA PRO A 63 11.76 10.94 -12.07
C PRO A 63 10.58 11.85 -11.71
N ARG A 64 10.90 13.11 -11.39
CA ARG A 64 9.90 14.17 -11.24
C ARG A 64 9.37 14.47 -12.64
N TYR A 65 8.29 13.81 -13.03
CA TYR A 65 7.52 14.25 -14.20
C TYR A 65 6.84 15.57 -13.80
N GLY A 66 7.38 16.67 -14.35
CA GLY A 66 6.86 18.03 -14.21
C GLY A 66 5.69 18.29 -15.13
#